data_AF-H2AU90-F1
#
_entry.id   AF-H2AU90-F1
#
_cell.length_a   1.000
_cell.length_b   1.000
_cell.length_c   1.000
_cell.angle_alpha   90.00
_cell.angle_beta   90.00
_cell.angle_gamma   90.00
#
_symmetry.space_group_name_H-M   'P 1'
#
loop_
_entity.id
_entity.type
_entity.pdbx_description
1 polymer ?
#
loop_
_entity_poly.entity_id
_entity_poly.type
_entity_poly.pdbx_seq_one_letter_code
_entity_poly.pdbx_strand_id
1 'polypeptide(L)'
;MFGPFKPTSAVLGGLLWKIPWRMSSMQKARQRGRLKNVDDVVQQLKLGLHVMRCEEKGMSFQDSLNEKKILKPRSKLMRLYSKPSFFPQEKQMSSKDKYTVFDKKAKGYRKGIHKVPKWTKVSARKNPQFF
;
A
#
# COMPACT_ATOMS: atom_id res chain seq x y z
N MET A 1 -49.63 13.63 22.54
CA MET A 1 -48.91 14.71 23.24
C MET A 1 -47.64 14.09 23.84
N PHE A 2 -46.46 14.39 23.30
CA PHE A 2 -45.19 13.85 23.82
C PHE A 2 -44.85 14.59 25.14
N GLY A 3 -44.56 13.85 26.21
CA GLY A 3 -44.19 14.42 27.51
C GLY A 3 -42.83 15.15 27.49
N PRO A 4 -42.41 15.76 28.61
CA PRO A 4 -41.22 16.62 28.71
C PRO A 4 -39.89 15.94 28.36
N PHE A 5 -39.88 14.61 28.19
CA PHE A 5 -38.72 13.83 27.78
C PHE A 5 -38.96 13.20 26.41
N LYS A 6 -38.08 13.50 25.46
CA LYS A 6 -38.02 12.79 24.17
C LYS A 6 -37.39 11.42 24.38
N PRO A 7 -38.06 10.30 24.11
CA PRO A 7 -37.42 8.99 24.17
C PRO A 7 -36.29 8.94 23.13
N THR A 8 -35.08 8.61 23.57
CA THR A 8 -33.96 8.35 22.66
C THR A 8 -34.13 6.96 22.06
N SER A 9 -33.94 6.81 20.75
CA SER A 9 -33.94 5.50 20.10
C SER A 9 -32.81 4.64 20.67
N ALA A 10 -33.13 3.43 21.13
CA ALA A 10 -32.11 2.47 21.52
C ALA A 10 -31.17 2.21 20.34
N VAL A 11 -29.87 2.41 20.52
CA VAL A 11 -28.88 2.09 19.49
C VAL A 11 -28.85 0.56 19.37
N LEU A 12 -29.42 0.02 18.29
CA LEU A 12 -29.42 -1.42 17.96
C LEU A 12 -28.02 -1.90 17.51
N GLY A 13 -26.97 -1.51 18.25
CA GLY A 13 -25.57 -1.89 18.04
C GLY A 13 -25.13 -2.98 19.00
N GLY A 14 -25.91 -4.06 19.13
CA GLY A 14 -25.70 -5.10 20.14
C GLY A 14 -24.42 -5.92 19.94
N LEU A 15 -23.89 -5.99 18.72
CA LEU A 15 -22.66 -6.73 18.43
C LEU A 15 -21.42 -5.82 18.54
N LEU A 16 -20.57 -6.09 19.53
CA LEU A 16 -19.35 -5.32 19.78
C LEU A 16 -18.19 -5.77 18.87
N TRP A 17 -17.96 -5.05 17.78
CA TRP A 17 -16.74 -5.19 16.98
C TRP A 17 -15.59 -4.36 17.57
N LYS A 18 -14.82 -4.94 18.49
CA LYS A 18 -13.72 -4.26 19.21
C LYS A 18 -12.49 -4.02 18.34
N ILE A 19 -12.60 -3.15 17.34
CA ILE A 19 -11.51 -2.74 16.44
C ILE A 19 -11.14 -1.28 16.74
N PRO A 20 -9.91 -0.99 17.20
CA PRO A 20 -9.50 0.37 17.57
C PRO A 20 -9.49 1.29 16.35
N TRP A 21 -9.65 2.60 16.57
CA TRP A 21 -9.61 3.59 15.49
C TRP A 21 -8.19 3.82 14.94
N ARG A 22 -7.15 3.53 15.73
CA ARG A 22 -5.73 3.67 15.38
C ARG A 22 -4.97 2.34 15.47
N MET A 23 -3.88 2.25 14.73
CA MET A 23 -2.94 1.13 14.80
C MET A 23 -1.94 1.30 15.94
N SER A 24 -1.52 0.19 16.55
CA SER A 24 -0.39 0.17 17.51
C SER A 24 0.96 0.37 16.81
N SER A 25 2.00 0.71 17.59
CA SER A 25 3.38 0.85 17.09
C SER A 25 3.87 -0.41 16.37
N MET A 26 3.61 -1.58 16.95
CA MET A 26 3.98 -2.89 16.39
C MET A 26 3.22 -3.22 15.09
N GLN A 27 1.94 -2.83 15.00
CA GLN A 27 1.19 -2.96 13.75
C GLN A 27 1.74 -2.04 12.66
N LYS A 28 2.12 -0.81 13.00
CA LYS A 28 2.77 0.13 12.07
C LYS A 28 4.12 -0.41 11.59
N ALA A 29 4.93 -0.98 12.48
CA ALA A 29 6.21 -1.60 12.12
C ALA A 29 6.02 -2.75 11.13
N ARG A 30 5.08 -3.67 11.41
CA ARG A 30 4.73 -4.76 10.49
C ARG A 30 4.18 -4.27 9.15
N GLN A 31 3.42 -3.17 9.15
CA GLN A 31 2.94 -2.56 7.91
C GLN A 31 4.09 -2.04 7.06
N ARG A 32 5.06 -1.34 7.66
CA ARG A 32 6.27 -0.90 6.96
C ARG A 32 7.07 -2.08 6.42
N GLY A 33 7.22 -3.15 7.20
CA GLY A 33 7.85 -4.39 6.74
C GLY A 33 7.18 -4.96 5.50
N ARG A 34 5.84 -5.10 5.50
CA ARG A 34 5.10 -5.57 4.32
C ARG A 34 5.26 -4.67 3.09
N LEU A 35 5.22 -3.35 3.27
CA LEU A 35 5.42 -2.41 2.17
C LEU A 35 6.82 -2.57 1.55
N LYS A 36 7.86 -2.70 2.38
CA LYS A 36 9.24 -2.98 1.93
C LYS A 36 9.34 -4.31 1.19
N ASN A 37 8.78 -5.39 1.74
CA ASN A 37 8.81 -6.70 1.09
C ASN A 37 8.19 -6.66 -0.33
N VAL A 38 7.10 -5.91 -0.51
CA VAL A 38 6.48 -5.74 -1.83
C VAL A 38 7.38 -4.93 -2.77
N ASP A 39 8.10 -3.93 -2.26
CA ASP A 39 9.08 -3.18 -3.06
C ASP A 39 10.23 -4.08 -3.51
N ASP A 40 10.73 -4.93 -2.62
CA ASP A 40 11.81 -5.87 -2.90
C ASP A 40 11.39 -6.86 -4.00
N VAL A 41 10.15 -7.39 -3.96
CA VAL A 41 9.62 -8.25 -5.02
C VAL A 41 9.61 -7.52 -6.38
N VAL A 42 9.13 -6.28 -6.43
CA VAL A 42 9.12 -5.49 -7.68
C VAL A 42 10.55 -5.22 -8.17
N GLN A 43 11.49 -4.97 -7.27
CA GLN A 43 12.91 -4.79 -7.59
C GLN A 43 13.52 -6.07 -8.17
N GLN A 44 13.28 -7.23 -7.56
CA GLN A 44 13.78 -8.52 -8.03
C GLN A 44 13.20 -8.89 -9.40
N LEU A 45 11.91 -8.66 -9.62
CA LEU A 45 11.29 -8.85 -10.93
C LEU A 45 11.93 -7.96 -12.02
N LYS A 46 12.24 -6.70 -11.69
CA LYS A 46 12.96 -5.83 -12.63
C LYS A 46 14.38 -6.31 -12.91
N LEU A 47 15.10 -6.76 -11.88
CA LEU A 47 16.45 -7.29 -12.01
C LEU A 47 16.45 -8.53 -12.90
N GLY A 48 15.60 -9.52 -12.63
CA GLY A 48 15.50 -10.74 -13.43
C GLY A 48 15.14 -10.45 -14.90
N LEU A 49 14.22 -9.52 -15.15
CA LEU A 49 13.88 -9.10 -16.53
C LEU A 49 15.01 -8.34 -17.24
N HIS A 50 15.90 -7.69 -16.49
CA HIS A 50 17.10 -7.04 -17.04
C HIS A 50 18.12 -8.10 -17.42
N VAL A 51 18.44 -9.01 -16.50
CA VAL A 51 19.41 -10.10 -16.71
C VAL A 51 19.00 -10.99 -17.89
N MET A 52 17.75 -11.46 -17.93
CA MET A 52 17.22 -12.25 -19.06
C MET A 52 17.49 -11.58 -20.40
N ARG A 53 17.26 -10.26 -20.50
CA ARG A 53 17.46 -9.52 -21.76
C ARG A 53 18.93 -9.28 -22.08
N CYS A 54 19.77 -9.24 -21.06
CA CYS A 54 21.22 -9.15 -21.23
C CYS A 54 21.79 -10.47 -21.75
N GLU A 55 21.31 -11.60 -21.22
CA GLU A 55 21.64 -12.93 -21.70
C GLU A 55 21.15 -13.16 -23.14
N GLU A 56 19.95 -12.69 -23.49
CA GLU A 56 19.45 -12.70 -24.89
C GLU A 56 20.37 -11.95 -25.87
N LYS A 57 21.19 -11.01 -25.38
CA LYS A 57 22.19 -10.31 -26.19
C LYS A 57 23.55 -11.01 -26.22
N GLY A 58 23.69 -12.15 -25.56
CA GLY A 58 24.93 -12.92 -25.47
C GLY A 58 25.86 -12.54 -24.33
N MET A 59 25.39 -11.83 -23.30
CA MET A 59 26.20 -11.51 -22.12
C MET A 59 26.09 -12.61 -21.05
N SER A 60 27.16 -12.83 -20.28
CA SER A 60 27.14 -13.75 -19.13
C SER A 60 26.26 -13.19 -18.00
N PHE A 61 25.78 -14.07 -17.10
CA PHE A 61 24.98 -13.67 -15.94
C PHE A 61 25.71 -12.67 -15.03
N GLN A 62 27.00 -12.91 -14.74
CA GLN A 62 27.81 -12.04 -13.89
C GLN A 62 28.00 -10.66 -14.53
N ASP A 63 28.31 -10.63 -15.83
CA ASP A 63 28.44 -9.38 -16.59
C ASP A 63 27.11 -8.63 -16.62
N SER A 64 25.99 -9.35 -16.78
CA SER A 64 24.64 -8.79 -16.79
C SER A 64 24.27 -8.10 -15.47
N LEU A 65 24.75 -8.61 -14.33
CA LEU A 65 24.59 -7.98 -13.01
C LEU A 65 25.48 -6.74 -12.84
N ASN A 66 26.67 -6.77 -13.42
CA ASN A 66 27.64 -5.66 -13.37
C ASN A 66 27.38 -4.58 -14.43
N GLU A 67 26.46 -4.83 -15.36
CA GLU A 67 26.13 -3.94 -16.45
C GLU A 67 25.64 -2.58 -15.95
N LYS A 68 26.33 -1.50 -16.34
CA LYS A 68 26.02 -0.13 -15.89
C LYS A 68 24.61 0.32 -16.33
N LYS A 69 24.16 -0.14 -17.50
CA LYS A 69 22.90 0.29 -18.11
C LYS A 69 21.77 -0.69 -17.81
N ILE A 70 20.92 -0.34 -16.83
CA ILE A 70 19.74 -1.14 -16.51
C ILE A 70 18.67 -1.00 -17.61
N LEU A 71 18.33 -2.12 -18.23
CA LEU A 71 17.28 -2.24 -19.24
C LEU A 71 15.91 -2.19 -18.57
N LYS A 72 15.12 -1.15 -18.87
CA LYS A 72 13.77 -1.00 -18.31
C LYS A 72 12.84 -2.14 -18.81
N PRO A 73 11.86 -2.58 -18.00
CA PRO A 73 10.90 -3.59 -18.42
C PRO A 73 10.01 -3.09 -19.57
N ARG A 74 9.74 -3.97 -20.55
CA ARG A 74 8.87 -3.65 -21.69
C ARG A 74 7.40 -3.62 -21.30
N SER A 75 6.97 -4.53 -20.40
CA SER A 75 5.57 -4.64 -19.97
C SER A 75 5.07 -3.35 -19.30
N LYS A 76 3.86 -2.91 -19.72
CA LYS A 76 3.23 -1.66 -19.24
C LYS A 76 3.07 -1.66 -17.72
N LEU A 77 2.60 -2.78 -17.16
CA LEU A 77 2.34 -2.95 -15.74
C LEU A 77 3.62 -2.86 -14.90
N MET A 78 4.71 -3.53 -15.28
CA MET A 78 5.99 -3.40 -14.57
C MET A 78 6.56 -1.98 -14.68
N ARG A 79 6.34 -1.30 -15.81
CA ARG A 79 6.73 0.10 -15.96
C ARG A 79 5.93 1.02 -15.04
N LEU A 80 4.64 0.76 -14.83
CA LEU A 80 3.80 1.49 -13.88
C LEU A 80 4.23 1.25 -12.44
N TYR A 81 4.50 0.00 -12.04
CA TYR A 81 5.02 -0.31 -10.71
C TYR A 81 6.40 0.29 -10.45
N SER A 82 7.21 0.47 -11.49
CA SER A 82 8.49 1.18 -11.37
C SER A 82 8.35 2.70 -11.23
N LYS A 83 7.18 3.30 -11.50
CA LYS A 83 6.98 4.74 -11.43
C LYS A 83 6.53 5.15 -10.02
N PRO A 84 7.28 6.00 -9.31
CA PRO A 84 6.92 6.41 -7.94
C PRO A 84 5.61 7.20 -7.87
N SER A 85 5.25 7.92 -8.94
CA SER A 85 3.97 8.65 -9.02
C SER A 85 2.75 7.72 -8.98
N PHE A 86 2.88 6.49 -9.47
CA PHE A 86 1.80 5.49 -9.47
C PHE A 86 1.90 4.56 -8.26
N PHE A 87 3.09 3.99 -8.03
CA PHE A 87 3.35 3.04 -6.96
C PHE A 87 4.61 3.48 -6.17
N PRO A 88 4.46 4.36 -5.17
CA PRO A 88 5.59 4.89 -4.39
C PRO A 88 6.18 3.81 -3.48
N GLN A 89 7.50 3.80 -3.32
CA GLN A 89 8.17 2.92 -2.37
C GLN A 89 7.85 3.30 -0.91
N GLU A 90 8.04 2.37 0.03
CA GLU A 90 7.79 2.62 1.45
C GLU A 90 8.50 3.87 1.97
N LYS A 91 9.76 4.09 1.57
CA LYS A 91 10.54 5.26 1.97
C LYS A 91 10.01 6.59 1.39
N GLN A 92 9.33 6.54 0.24
CA GLN A 92 8.77 7.71 -0.45
C GLN A 92 7.36 8.05 0.03
N MET A 93 6.66 7.09 0.65
CA MET A 93 5.30 7.28 1.13
C MET A 93 5.26 8.20 2.36
N SER A 94 4.24 9.07 2.41
CA SER A 94 3.95 9.88 3.60
C SER A 94 3.54 8.99 4.77
N SER A 95 3.78 9.43 6.01
CA SER A 95 3.29 8.74 7.21
C SER A 95 1.77 8.57 7.19
N LYS A 96 1.04 9.57 6.66
CA LYS A 96 -0.42 9.55 6.54
C LYS A 96 -0.89 8.40 5.64
N ASP A 97 -0.27 8.22 4.48
CA ASP A 97 -0.70 7.19 3.51
C ASP A 97 -0.24 5.78 3.88
N LYS A 98 0.80 5.62 4.71
CA LYS A 98 1.21 4.30 5.23
C LYS A 98 0.15 3.67 6.14
N TYR A 99 -0.56 4.50 6.90
CA TYR A 99 -1.43 4.01 7.99
C TYR A 99 -2.90 4.38 7.81
N THR A 100 -3.24 5.22 6.83
CA THR A 100 -4.61 5.61 6.54
C THR A 100 -4.90 5.56 5.06
N VAL A 101 -6.15 5.23 4.73
CA VAL A 101 -6.70 5.23 3.38
C VAL A 101 -7.79 6.28 3.28
N PHE A 102 -8.05 6.74 2.05
CA PHE A 102 -9.20 7.57 1.76
C PHE A 102 -10.50 6.81 2.02
N ASP A 103 -11.44 7.46 2.71
CA ASP A 103 -12.80 6.97 2.89
C ASP A 103 -13.79 8.13 2.74
N LYS A 104 -14.56 8.11 1.65
CA LYS A 104 -15.52 9.17 1.31
C LYS A 104 -16.60 9.41 2.37
N LYS A 105 -16.88 8.41 3.21
CA LYS A 105 -17.95 8.47 4.23
C LYS A 105 -17.43 8.84 5.62
N ALA A 106 -16.12 8.80 5.84
CA ALA A 106 -15.53 9.12 7.12
C ALA A 106 -15.41 10.63 7.32
N LYS A 107 -15.65 11.12 8.54
CA LYS A 107 -15.35 12.52 8.90
C LYS A 107 -13.85 12.76 8.71
N GLY A 108 -13.48 13.78 7.92
CA GLY A 108 -12.09 14.05 7.54
C GLY A 108 -11.53 13.14 6.44
N TYR A 109 -12.41 12.41 5.72
CA TYR A 109 -12.10 11.62 4.53
C TYR A 109 -11.03 10.54 4.67
N ARG A 110 -10.75 10.10 5.91
CA ARG A 110 -9.69 9.12 6.21
C ARG A 110 -10.18 8.02 7.13
N LYS A 111 -9.65 6.82 6.89
CA LYS A 111 -9.85 5.62 7.72
C LYS A 111 -8.53 4.91 7.93
N GLY A 112 -8.31 4.31 9.10
CA GLY A 112 -7.13 3.47 9.34
C GLY A 112 -7.06 2.28 8.37
N ILE A 113 -5.89 2.02 7.79
CA ILE A 113 -5.71 0.94 6.80
C ILE A 113 -6.02 -0.44 7.39
N HIS A 114 -5.84 -0.63 8.70
CA HIS A 114 -6.16 -1.87 9.40
C HIS A 114 -7.65 -2.19 9.46
N LYS A 115 -8.52 -1.24 9.11
CA LYS A 115 -9.97 -1.46 8.94
C LYS A 115 -10.35 -1.89 7.52
N VAL A 116 -9.39 -1.94 6.58
CA VAL A 116 -9.64 -2.43 5.22
C VAL A 116 -9.68 -3.97 5.24
N PRO A 117 -10.67 -4.60 4.59
CA PRO A 117 -10.71 -6.06 4.47
C PRO A 117 -9.43 -6.60 3.85
N LYS A 118 -8.82 -7.61 4.49
CA LYS A 118 -7.60 -8.26 4.00
C LYS A 118 -6.44 -7.29 3.71
N TRP A 119 -6.34 -6.19 4.46
CA TRP A 119 -5.31 -5.15 4.31
C TRP A 119 -3.86 -5.65 4.41
N THR A 120 -3.63 -6.82 4.99
CA THR A 120 -2.31 -7.45 5.04
C THR A 120 -1.86 -8.02 3.69
N LYS A 121 -2.78 -8.26 2.76
CA LYS A 121 -2.52 -8.77 1.40
C LYS A 121 -2.74 -7.70 0.34
N VAL A 122 -3.76 -6.84 0.51
CA VAL A 122 -4.09 -5.79 -0.45
C VAL A 122 -3.08 -4.64 -0.38
N SER A 123 -2.49 -4.27 -1.51
CA SER A 123 -1.58 -3.12 -1.61
C SER A 123 -2.37 -1.82 -1.88
N ALA A 124 -2.41 -0.92 -0.89
CA ALA A 124 -2.96 0.43 -1.05
C ALA A 124 -1.86 1.46 -0.73
N ARG A 125 -1.41 2.22 -1.73
CA ARG A 125 -0.27 3.15 -1.59
C ARG A 125 -0.56 4.60 -1.93
N LYS A 126 -1.51 4.84 -2.84
CA LYS A 126 -1.88 6.18 -3.31
C LYS A 126 -3.33 6.46 -2.95
N ASN A 127 -3.54 7.60 -2.31
CA ASN A 127 -4.86 8.18 -2.07
C ASN A 127 -5.11 9.34 -3.06
N PRO A 128 -6.37 9.77 -3.28
CA PRO A 128 -6.66 10.96 -4.07
C PRO A 128 -5.90 12.19 -3.57
N GLN A 129 -5.45 13.04 -4.48
CA GLN A 129 -4.76 14.28 -4.11
C GLN A 129 -5.72 15.20 -3.32
N PHE A 130 -5.21 15.85 -2.28
CA PHE A 130 -5.94 16.77 -1.39
C PHE A 130 -6.97 16.13 -0.44
N PHE A 131 -7.01 14.79 -0.32
CA PHE A 131 -7.83 14.07 0.66
C PHE A 131 -6.98 13.26 1.65
#